data_AF-A0AAV8VER7-F1
#
_entry.id   AF-A0AAV8VER7-F1
#
_cell.length_a   1.000
_cell.length_b   1.000
_cell.length_c   1.000
_cell.angle_alpha   90.00
_cell.angle_beta   90.00
_cell.angle_gamma   90.00
#
_symmetry.space_group_name_H-M   'P 1'
#
loop_
_entity.id
_entity.type
_entity.pdbx_description
1 polymer ?
#
loop_
_entity_poly.entity_id
_entity_poly.type
_entity_poly.pdbx_seq_one_letter_code
_entity_poly.pdbx_strand_id
1 'polypeptide(L)'
;MNKPRGPVSIPQSRDSLSRNVGPPVRPYTILQIETSVENLTRAVVHAYEQSCPVRKARSRQGVPWWNQELLALRKKARALINRAMRTKTDADWDSYKEAQRKIKSCTKRSKRVAWKEFCESIEDLPAASRIHRVLKKDQDCRINDLRLPDAELGQRNKVRLVWVPGHCGVTGNEEADAIARKGSTDFFTGPEPAVGLPYSYPQSSIDNWTREKCQEDWSRGIGLRQAGLLIKGPGAAATRSLVSLNRANIKIITGLLTGHGRLNKHLNTIGFSLLIVGADCAGQVTRTRYMFFVTVPA
;
A
#
# COMPACT_ATOMS: atom_id res chain seq x y z
N MET A 1 -1.15 6.05 -16.81
CA MET A 1 -2.07 7.18 -17.07
C MET A 1 -3.45 6.61 -17.38
N ASN A 2 -4.44 6.86 -16.51
CA ASN A 2 -5.83 6.43 -16.72
C ASN A 2 -6.56 7.53 -17.50
N LYS A 3 -7.02 7.25 -18.73
CA LYS A 3 -8.01 8.11 -19.38
C LYS A 3 -9.35 7.98 -18.63
N PRO A 4 -10.05 9.08 -18.34
CA PRO A 4 -11.38 9.01 -17.74
C PRO A 4 -12.34 8.32 -18.72
N ARG A 5 -13.26 7.51 -18.17
CA ARG A 5 -14.33 6.88 -18.95
C ARG A 5 -15.32 7.98 -19.32
N GLY A 6 -15.33 8.37 -20.59
CA GLY A 6 -16.41 9.18 -21.14
C GLY A 6 -17.73 8.41 -21.11
N PRO A 7 -18.89 9.10 -21.11
CA PRO A 7 -20.19 8.46 -21.21
C PRO A 7 -20.25 7.61 -22.47
N VAL A 8 -20.82 6.41 -22.37
CA VAL A 8 -21.10 5.57 -23.54
C VAL A 8 -22.07 6.33 -24.42
N SER A 9 -21.63 6.77 -25.58
CA SER A 9 -22.43 7.52 -26.55
C SER A 9 -23.55 6.64 -27.11
N ILE A 10 -24.70 6.62 -26.42
CA ILE A 10 -25.97 6.03 -26.87
C ILE A 10 -26.50 6.60 -28.23
N PRO A 11 -26.15 7.83 -28.71
CA PRO A 11 -26.75 8.36 -29.95
C PRO A 11 -26.48 7.55 -31.22
N GLN A 12 -25.37 6.80 -31.30
CA GLN A 12 -24.98 6.11 -32.53
C GLN A 12 -25.81 4.86 -32.84
N SER A 13 -26.34 4.17 -31.82
CA SER A 13 -27.05 2.89 -32.01
C SER A 13 -28.43 3.05 -32.66
N ARG A 14 -29.13 4.14 -32.34
CA ARG A 14 -30.47 4.45 -32.88
C ARG A 14 -30.42 4.79 -34.38
N ASP A 15 -29.40 5.54 -34.79
CA ASP A 15 -29.19 5.94 -36.19
C ASP A 15 -28.71 4.76 -37.06
N SER A 16 -27.96 3.82 -36.49
CA SER A 16 -27.59 2.58 -37.19
C SER A 16 -28.77 1.63 -37.36
N LEU A 17 -29.67 1.56 -36.38
CA LEU A 17 -30.87 0.72 -36.46
C LEU A 17 -31.86 1.26 -37.49
N SER A 18 -32.08 2.58 -37.53
CA SER A 18 -33.01 3.21 -38.48
C SER A 18 -32.55 3.09 -39.93
N ARG A 19 -31.23 3.11 -40.19
CA ARG A 19 -30.67 2.87 -41.54
C ARG A 19 -30.83 1.43 -42.03
N ASN A 20 -30.79 0.46 -41.12
CA ASN A 20 -30.74 -0.97 -41.50
C ASN A 20 -32.11 -1.65 -41.60
N VAL A 21 -33.15 -1.11 -40.95
CA VAL A 21 -34.51 -1.70 -40.97
C VAL A 21 -35.29 -1.31 -42.24
N GLY A 22 -34.88 -0.26 -42.95
CA GLY A 22 -35.56 0.21 -44.16
C GLY A 22 -36.96 0.79 -43.89
N PRO A 23 -37.65 1.33 -44.92
CA PRO A 23 -39.01 1.86 -44.76
C PRO A 23 -40.02 0.71 -44.52
N PRO A 24 -41.10 0.97 -43.75
CA PRO A 24 -42.11 -0.04 -43.46
C PRO A 24 -42.86 -0.46 -44.74
N VAL A 25 -42.70 -1.71 -45.15
CA VAL A 25 -43.44 -2.33 -46.25
C VAL A 25 -44.66 -3.06 -45.66
N ARG A 26 -45.83 -2.95 -46.28
CA ARG A 26 -47.01 -3.77 -45.92
C ARG A 26 -46.89 -5.13 -46.61
N PRO A 27 -46.69 -6.24 -45.87
CA PRO A 27 -46.59 -7.56 -46.49
C PRO A 27 -47.98 -8.10 -46.82
N TYR A 28 -48.13 -8.74 -47.98
CA TYR A 28 -49.38 -9.34 -48.47
C TYR A 28 -49.30 -10.87 -48.60
N THR A 29 -48.13 -11.46 -48.34
CA THR A 29 -47.88 -12.91 -48.38
C THR A 29 -47.07 -13.38 -47.18
N ILE A 30 -47.25 -14.63 -46.78
CA ILE A 30 -46.55 -15.26 -45.63
C ILE A 30 -45.03 -15.15 -45.80
N LEU A 31 -44.52 -15.40 -47.01
CA LEU A 31 -43.09 -15.30 -47.33
C LEU A 31 -42.52 -13.88 -47.09
N GLN A 32 -43.32 -12.84 -47.35
CA GLN A 32 -42.91 -11.46 -47.12
C GLN A 32 -42.87 -11.10 -45.63
N ILE A 33 -43.75 -11.71 -44.83
CA ILE A 33 -43.73 -11.58 -43.37
C ILE A 33 -42.45 -12.21 -42.82
N GLU A 34 -42.15 -13.45 -43.22
CA GLU A 34 -40.95 -14.17 -42.79
C GLU A 34 -39.67 -13.43 -43.16
N THR A 35 -39.57 -12.94 -44.40
CA THR A 35 -38.43 -12.14 -44.87
C THR A 35 -38.27 -10.83 -44.08
N SER A 36 -39.38 -10.18 -43.73
CA SER A 36 -39.36 -8.93 -42.95
C SER A 36 -38.91 -9.15 -41.52
N VAL A 37 -39.37 -10.24 -40.89
CA VAL A 37 -38.94 -10.65 -39.54
C VAL A 37 -37.45 -10.97 -39.53
N GLU A 38 -36.96 -11.69 -40.55
CA GLU A 38 -35.54 -12.03 -40.65
C GLU A 38 -34.66 -10.78 -40.82
N ASN A 39 -35.09 -9.84 -41.66
CA ASN A 39 -34.39 -8.57 -41.87
C ASN A 39 -34.35 -7.72 -40.60
N LEU A 40 -35.46 -7.63 -39.87
CA LEU A 40 -35.53 -6.89 -38.61
C LEU A 40 -34.63 -7.53 -37.54
N THR A 41 -34.68 -8.86 -37.44
CA THR A 41 -33.83 -9.62 -36.52
C THR A 41 -32.35 -9.39 -36.81
N ARG A 42 -31.95 -9.43 -38.09
CA ARG A 42 -30.58 -9.18 -38.53
C ARG A 42 -30.13 -7.74 -38.22
N ALA A 43 -30.99 -6.75 -38.45
CA ALA A 43 -30.69 -5.35 -38.17
C ALA A 43 -30.50 -5.07 -36.66
N VAL A 44 -31.31 -5.70 -35.81
CA VAL A 44 -31.21 -5.60 -34.35
C VAL A 44 -29.92 -6.24 -33.83
N VAL A 45 -29.61 -7.46 -34.29
CA VAL A 45 -28.38 -8.17 -33.90
C VAL A 45 -27.14 -7.36 -34.33
N HIS A 46 -27.11 -6.86 -35.56
CA HIS A 46 -26.01 -6.04 -36.04
C HIS A 46 -25.84 -4.74 -35.25
N ALA A 47 -26.92 -4.02 -34.94
CA ALA A 47 -26.85 -2.81 -34.12
C ALA A 47 -26.37 -3.09 -32.69
N TYR A 48 -26.75 -4.24 -32.13
CA TYR A 48 -26.27 -4.70 -30.83
C TYR A 48 -24.77 -5.01 -30.84
N GLU A 49 -24.28 -5.75 -31.83
CA GLU A 49 -22.86 -6.11 -31.96
C GLU A 49 -21.97 -4.86 -32.14
N GLN A 50 -22.42 -3.88 -32.93
CA GLN A 50 -21.72 -2.61 -33.13
C GLN A 50 -21.67 -1.76 -31.84
N SER A 51 -22.74 -1.80 -31.05
CA SER A 51 -22.82 -1.03 -29.79
C SER A 51 -22.09 -1.72 -28.63
N CYS A 52 -21.93 -3.04 -28.69
CA CYS A 52 -21.38 -3.88 -27.62
C CYS A 52 -20.20 -4.74 -28.12
N PRO A 53 -19.01 -4.16 -28.36
CA PRO A 53 -17.85 -4.94 -28.75
C PRO A 53 -17.50 -5.97 -27.67
N VAL A 54 -17.37 -7.24 -28.05
CA VAL A 54 -17.04 -8.34 -27.13
C VAL A 54 -15.68 -8.08 -26.50
N ARG A 55 -15.68 -7.62 -25.25
CA ARG A 55 -14.45 -7.44 -24.46
C ARG A 55 -14.12 -8.75 -23.77
N LYS A 56 -12.92 -9.28 -23.98
CA LYS A 56 -12.39 -10.36 -23.14
C LYS A 56 -12.45 -9.88 -21.69
N ALA A 57 -13.22 -10.58 -20.86
CA ALA A 57 -13.19 -10.35 -19.42
C ALA A 57 -11.73 -10.48 -18.99
N ARG A 58 -11.17 -9.44 -18.37
CA ARG A 58 -9.84 -9.57 -17.77
C ARG A 58 -9.93 -10.75 -16.80
N SER A 59 -9.10 -11.77 -16.98
CA SER A 59 -8.98 -12.78 -15.94
C SER A 59 -8.59 -12.01 -14.69
N ARG A 60 -9.41 -12.13 -13.64
CA ARG A 60 -8.97 -11.65 -12.33
C ARG A 60 -7.81 -12.57 -11.99
N GLN A 61 -6.58 -12.09 -12.18
CA GLN A 61 -5.41 -12.75 -11.61
C GLN A 61 -5.78 -13.02 -10.15
N GLY A 62 -5.78 -14.31 -9.78
CA GLY A 62 -6.11 -14.74 -8.43
C GLY A 62 -5.27 -13.95 -7.43
N VAL A 63 -5.81 -13.69 -6.25
CA VAL A 63 -5.09 -12.94 -5.24
C VAL A 63 -3.75 -13.65 -4.96
N PRO A 64 -2.59 -12.98 -4.96
CA PRO A 64 -1.28 -13.65 -4.98
C PRO A 64 -1.02 -14.66 -3.85
N TRP A 65 -1.64 -14.45 -2.68
CA TRP A 65 -1.52 -15.36 -1.54
C TRP A 65 -2.49 -16.55 -1.57
N TRP A 66 -3.37 -16.64 -2.56
CA TRP A 66 -4.32 -17.73 -2.72
C TRP A 66 -3.66 -18.91 -3.43
N ASN A 67 -3.52 -20.05 -2.73
CA ASN A 67 -2.83 -21.23 -3.24
C ASN A 67 -3.71 -22.50 -3.19
N GLN A 68 -3.30 -23.53 -3.93
CA GLN A 68 -4.00 -24.81 -3.98
C GLN A 68 -4.00 -25.53 -2.61
N GLU A 69 -2.96 -25.32 -1.81
CA GLU A 69 -2.87 -25.87 -0.45
C GLU A 69 -3.97 -25.34 0.47
N LEU A 70 -4.22 -24.03 0.47
CA LEU A 70 -5.32 -23.40 1.22
C LEU A 70 -6.67 -23.90 0.74
N LEU A 71 -6.84 -24.09 -0.57
CA LEU A 71 -8.06 -24.67 -1.13
C LEU A 71 -8.29 -26.10 -0.61
N ALA A 72 -7.25 -26.93 -0.60
CA ALA A 72 -7.31 -28.30 -0.08
C ALA A 72 -7.61 -28.32 1.43
N LEU A 73 -6.96 -27.47 2.22
CA LEU A 73 -7.21 -27.33 3.65
C LEU A 73 -8.65 -26.87 3.93
N ARG A 74 -9.17 -25.90 3.16
CA ARG A 74 -10.56 -25.45 3.25
C ARG A 74 -11.56 -26.56 2.96
N LYS A 75 -11.33 -27.35 1.90
CA LYS A 75 -12.15 -28.53 1.59
C LYS A 75 -12.15 -29.53 2.74
N LYS A 76 -10.98 -29.83 3.31
CA LYS A 76 -10.83 -30.72 4.47
C LYS A 76 -11.55 -30.19 5.71
N ALA A 77 -11.41 -28.92 6.07
CA ALA A 77 -12.10 -28.34 7.20
C ALA A 77 -13.63 -28.30 7.01
N ARG A 78 -14.11 -28.08 5.77
CA ARG A 78 -15.54 -28.16 5.45
C ARG A 78 -16.09 -29.58 5.57
N ALA A 79 -15.30 -30.60 5.23
CA ALA A 79 -15.68 -32.00 5.45
C ALA A 79 -15.73 -32.33 6.95
N LEU A 80 -14.74 -31.88 7.73
CA LEU A 80 -14.65 -32.11 9.17
C LEU A 80 -15.78 -31.43 9.95
N ILE A 81 -16.16 -30.19 9.61
CA ILE A 81 -17.32 -29.54 10.26
C ILE A 81 -18.62 -30.26 9.94
N ASN A 82 -18.81 -30.71 8.69
CA ASN A 82 -19.98 -31.49 8.32
C ASN A 82 -20.01 -32.84 9.06
N ARG A 83 -18.84 -33.45 9.33
CA ARG A 83 -18.74 -34.68 10.14
C ARG A 83 -19.11 -34.41 11.59
N ALA A 84 -18.48 -33.41 12.22
CA ALA A 84 -18.73 -33.02 13.60
C ALA A 84 -20.20 -32.63 13.86
N MET A 85 -20.85 -31.97 12.89
CA MET A 85 -22.28 -31.65 12.95
C MET A 85 -23.19 -32.89 12.93
N ARG A 86 -22.77 -33.98 12.29
CA ARG A 86 -23.55 -35.24 12.24
C ARG A 86 -23.32 -36.11 13.47
N THR A 87 -22.07 -36.30 13.87
CA THR A 87 -21.68 -37.21 14.95
C THR A 87 -21.85 -36.58 16.33
N LYS A 88 -21.73 -35.24 16.43
CA LYS A 88 -21.78 -34.46 17.69
C LYS A 88 -20.78 -34.94 18.76
N THR A 89 -19.73 -35.62 18.35
CA THR A 89 -18.68 -36.14 19.22
C THR A 89 -17.60 -35.08 19.44
N ASP A 90 -17.10 -34.94 20.67
CA ASP A 90 -16.05 -33.96 21.00
C ASP A 90 -14.75 -34.20 20.20
N ALA A 91 -14.39 -35.46 19.94
CA ALA A 91 -13.22 -35.81 19.12
C ALA A 91 -13.30 -35.26 17.68
N ASP A 92 -14.50 -35.22 17.10
CA ASP A 92 -14.72 -34.67 15.75
C ASP A 92 -14.67 -33.14 15.75
N TRP A 93 -15.17 -32.51 16.82
CA TRP A 93 -15.03 -31.07 17.04
C TRP A 93 -13.58 -30.65 17.22
N ASP A 94 -12.77 -31.43 17.93
CA ASP A 94 -11.34 -31.15 18.11
C ASP A 94 -10.56 -31.32 16.81
N SER A 95 -10.89 -32.33 16.01
CA SER A 95 -10.37 -32.50 14.65
C SER A 95 -10.67 -31.29 13.76
N TYR A 96 -11.88 -30.74 13.85
CA TYR A 96 -12.25 -29.51 13.14
C TYR A 96 -11.46 -28.29 13.64
N LYS A 97 -11.33 -28.09 14.96
CA LYS A 97 -10.55 -26.99 15.55
C LYS A 97 -9.10 -27.03 15.11
N GLU A 98 -8.48 -28.21 15.05
CA GLU A 98 -7.11 -28.39 14.56
C GLU A 98 -6.99 -27.97 13.08
N ALA A 99 -7.91 -28.44 12.22
CA ALA A 99 -7.96 -28.05 10.82
C ALA A 99 -8.15 -26.53 10.64
N GLN A 100 -8.98 -25.91 11.49
CA GLN A 100 -9.22 -24.47 11.49
C GLN A 100 -7.95 -23.69 11.90
N ARG A 101 -7.22 -24.15 12.93
CA ARG A 101 -5.91 -23.59 13.31
C ARG A 101 -4.91 -23.70 12.16
N LYS A 102 -4.89 -24.83 11.45
CA LYS A 102 -4.03 -25.04 10.28
C LYS A 102 -4.35 -24.07 9.15
N ILE A 103 -5.64 -23.88 8.80
CA ILE A 103 -6.07 -22.87 7.82
C ILE A 103 -5.64 -21.47 8.24
N LYS A 104 -5.89 -21.08 9.50
CA LYS A 104 -5.49 -19.76 10.03
C LYS A 104 -3.97 -19.57 9.90
N SER A 105 -3.17 -20.57 10.26
CA SER A 105 -1.71 -20.53 10.18
C SER A 105 -1.20 -20.44 8.73
N CYS A 106 -1.67 -21.31 7.83
CA CYS A 106 -1.28 -21.29 6.42
C CYS A 106 -1.72 -19.98 5.75
N THR A 107 -2.91 -19.45 6.07
CA THR A 107 -3.37 -18.17 5.50
C THR A 107 -2.44 -17.02 5.90
N LYS A 108 -2.02 -16.96 7.17
CA LYS A 108 -1.02 -15.98 7.63
C LYS A 108 0.30 -16.16 6.88
N ARG A 109 0.78 -17.41 6.76
CA ARG A 109 2.03 -17.73 6.07
C ARG A 109 1.98 -17.33 4.59
N SER A 110 0.96 -17.75 3.84
CA SER A 110 0.82 -17.42 2.41
C SER A 110 0.70 -15.92 2.18
N LYS A 111 -0.05 -15.20 3.02
CA LYS A 111 -0.12 -13.73 2.95
C LYS A 111 1.24 -13.08 3.19
N ARG A 112 2.03 -13.57 4.16
CA ARG A 112 3.38 -13.04 4.44
C ARG A 112 4.36 -13.31 3.29
N VAL A 113 4.33 -14.52 2.73
CA VAL A 113 5.20 -14.91 1.61
C VAL A 113 4.87 -14.07 0.38
N ALA A 114 3.59 -14.02 -0.02
CA ALA A 114 3.18 -13.21 -1.16
C ALA A 114 3.48 -11.71 -0.98
N TRP A 115 3.35 -11.19 0.24
CA TRP A 115 3.75 -9.81 0.53
C TRP A 115 5.26 -9.60 0.42
N LYS A 116 6.06 -10.56 0.90
CA LYS A 116 7.51 -10.53 0.80
C LYS A 116 7.95 -10.56 -0.67
N GLU A 117 7.43 -11.51 -1.45
CA GLU A 117 7.70 -11.61 -2.90
C GLU A 117 7.28 -10.33 -3.65
N PHE A 118 6.12 -9.77 -3.29
CA PHE A 118 5.69 -8.49 -3.83
C PHE A 118 6.68 -7.36 -3.50
N CYS A 119 7.16 -7.26 -2.25
CA CYS A 119 8.15 -6.26 -1.87
C CYS A 119 9.48 -6.46 -2.60
N GLU A 120 9.92 -7.71 -2.77
CA GLU A 120 11.15 -8.06 -3.51
C GLU A 120 11.03 -7.77 -5.00
N SER A 121 9.83 -7.84 -5.58
CA SER A 121 9.58 -7.49 -6.99
C SER A 121 9.62 -5.99 -7.28
N ILE A 122 9.67 -5.14 -6.25
CA ILE A 122 9.79 -3.70 -6.43
C ILE A 122 11.25 -3.40 -6.74
N GLU A 123 11.54 -2.88 -7.94
CA GLU A 123 12.89 -2.47 -8.32
C GLU A 123 13.15 -0.98 -8.01
N ASP A 124 12.08 -0.18 -8.03
CA ASP A 124 12.13 1.28 -8.06
C ASP A 124 11.76 1.95 -6.73
N LEU A 125 12.60 2.88 -6.27
CA LEU A 125 12.34 3.72 -5.09
C LEU A 125 11.02 4.52 -5.17
N PRO A 126 10.66 5.13 -6.32
CA PRO A 126 9.35 5.76 -6.48
C PRO A 126 8.16 4.81 -6.28
N ALA A 127 8.27 3.55 -6.70
CA ALA A 127 7.20 2.57 -6.51
C ALA A 127 7.01 2.23 -5.03
N ALA A 128 8.09 2.00 -4.29
CA ALA A 128 8.04 1.80 -2.84
C ALA A 128 7.47 3.01 -2.08
N SER A 129 7.85 4.24 -2.47
CA SER A 129 7.35 5.46 -1.83
C SER A 129 5.81 5.61 -1.94
N ARG A 130 5.23 5.18 -3.07
CA ARG A 130 3.77 5.20 -3.28
C ARG A 130 3.08 4.23 -2.34
N ILE A 131 3.65 3.04 -2.16
CA ILE A 131 3.08 2.02 -1.26
C ILE A 131 3.24 2.47 0.20
N HIS A 132 4.40 3.00 0.57
CA HIS A 132 4.60 3.61 1.88
C HIS A 132 3.58 4.71 2.18
N ARG A 133 3.19 5.52 1.18
CA ARG A 133 2.13 6.53 1.35
C ARG A 133 0.74 5.93 1.59
N VAL A 134 0.41 4.86 0.86
CA VAL A 134 -0.87 4.11 1.04
C VAL A 134 -0.91 3.42 2.40
N LEU A 135 0.24 2.95 2.89
CA LEU A 135 0.40 2.31 4.19
C LEU A 135 0.84 3.29 5.29
N LYS A 136 0.77 4.59 5.06
CA LYS A 136 0.94 5.56 6.14
C LYS A 136 -0.38 5.61 6.90
N LYS A 137 -0.35 5.39 8.22
CA LYS A 137 -1.54 5.58 9.06
C LYS A 137 -2.11 6.97 8.79
N ASP A 138 -3.41 7.04 8.51
CA ASP A 138 -4.14 8.29 8.65
C ASP A 138 -3.99 8.75 10.10
N GLN A 139 -3.50 9.98 10.31
CA GLN A 139 -3.39 10.55 11.65
C GLN A 139 -4.77 10.70 12.31
N ASP A 140 -5.84 10.63 11.52
CA ASP A 140 -7.22 10.80 11.95
C ASP A 140 -7.88 9.51 12.46
N CYS A 141 -7.22 8.35 12.41
CA CYS A 141 -7.72 7.15 13.08
C CYS A 141 -7.32 7.15 14.56
N ARG A 142 -7.90 8.07 15.33
CA ARG A 142 -7.87 7.97 16.80
C ARG A 142 -8.54 6.65 17.18
N ILE A 143 -7.74 5.71 17.68
CA ILE A 143 -8.18 4.38 18.16
C ILE A 143 -9.26 4.47 19.26
N ASN A 144 -9.41 5.64 19.89
CA ASN A 144 -10.43 5.91 20.89
C ASN A 144 -11.79 6.34 20.32
N ASP A 145 -11.87 6.63 19.02
CA ASP A 145 -13.13 6.93 18.36
C ASP A 145 -13.69 5.63 17.76
N LEU A 146 -14.12 4.71 18.62
CA LEU A 146 -15.10 3.70 18.22
C LEU A 146 -16.40 4.45 17.88
N ARG A 147 -16.48 4.99 16.66
CA ARG A 147 -17.75 5.41 16.08
C ARG A 147 -18.55 4.16 15.81
N LEU A 148 -19.28 3.70 16.82
CA LEU A 148 -20.42 2.83 16.61
C LEU A 148 -21.34 3.51 15.58
N PRO A 149 -21.87 2.79 14.58
CA PRO A 149 -22.84 3.33 13.64
C PRO A 149 -24.03 4.02 14.35
N ASP A 150 -24.31 3.59 15.58
CA ASP A 150 -25.33 4.13 16.47
C ASP A 150 -24.67 5.01 17.54
N ALA A 151 -24.35 6.25 17.17
CA ALA A 151 -23.72 7.25 18.05
C ALA A 151 -24.59 7.68 19.27
N GLU A 152 -25.79 7.12 19.46
CA GLU A 152 -26.69 7.50 20.55
C GLU A 152 -26.19 7.07 21.94
N LEU A 153 -25.51 5.92 22.02
CA LEU A 153 -25.13 5.31 23.30
C LEU A 153 -24.05 6.12 24.05
N GLY A 154 -23.16 6.79 23.31
CA GLY A 154 -22.12 7.67 23.87
C GLY A 154 -22.58 9.10 24.13
N GLN A 155 -23.67 9.55 23.50
CA GLN A 155 -24.19 10.92 23.68
C GLN A 155 -24.98 11.07 24.98
N ARG A 156 -25.66 10.02 25.44
CA ARG A 156 -26.52 10.06 26.65
C ARG A 156 -25.87 9.46 27.90
N ASN A 157 -24.79 8.70 27.77
CA ASN A 157 -24.18 7.98 28.90
C ASN A 157 -22.76 8.49 29.19
N LYS A 158 -22.48 8.82 30.46
CA LYS A 158 -21.13 9.13 30.92
C LYS A 158 -20.33 7.83 31.09
N VAL A 159 -19.59 7.43 30.07
CA VAL A 159 -18.75 6.22 30.10
C VAL A 159 -17.40 6.52 30.74
N ARG A 160 -16.96 5.67 31.68
CA ARG A 160 -15.60 5.71 32.27
C ARG A 160 -14.87 4.43 31.89
N LEU A 161 -13.79 4.54 31.12
CA LEU A 161 -12.90 3.42 30.80
C LEU A 161 -11.93 3.19 31.97
N VAL A 162 -11.89 1.97 32.48
CA VAL A 162 -10.99 1.56 33.56
C VAL A 162 -10.29 0.27 33.12
N TRP A 163 -8.97 0.22 33.30
CA TRP A 163 -8.19 -0.99 33.05
C TRP A 163 -8.28 -1.93 34.25
N VAL A 164 -8.47 -3.22 33.97
CA VAL A 164 -8.55 -4.27 35.00
C VAL A 164 -7.56 -5.39 34.64
N PRO A 165 -6.80 -5.92 35.61
CA PRO A 165 -5.91 -7.06 35.37
C PRO A 165 -6.69 -8.29 34.88
N GLY A 166 -6.08 -9.07 33.99
CA GLY A 166 -6.64 -10.36 33.55
C GLY A 166 -6.51 -11.43 34.62
N HIS A 167 -7.44 -12.40 34.65
CA HIS A 167 -7.37 -13.61 35.49
C HIS A 167 -7.23 -13.37 36.99
N CYS A 168 -7.84 -12.28 37.50
CA CYS A 168 -7.79 -11.91 38.91
C CYS A 168 -9.11 -12.15 39.67
N GLY A 169 -10.02 -13.00 39.17
CA GLY A 169 -11.28 -13.31 39.85
C GLY A 169 -12.38 -12.27 39.66
N VAL A 170 -12.19 -11.25 38.81
CA VAL A 170 -13.23 -10.25 38.52
C VAL A 170 -14.27 -10.86 37.61
N THR A 171 -15.42 -11.22 38.19
CA THR A 171 -16.50 -11.98 37.53
C THR A 171 -16.87 -11.44 36.16
N GLY A 172 -17.10 -10.12 36.03
CA GLY A 172 -17.45 -9.51 34.74
C GLY A 172 -16.34 -9.53 33.69
N ASN A 173 -15.07 -9.46 34.11
CA ASN A 173 -13.92 -9.57 33.20
C ASN A 173 -13.71 -11.03 32.75
N GLU A 174 -13.91 -11.98 33.65
CA GLU A 174 -13.82 -13.41 33.35
C GLU A 174 -14.96 -13.87 32.44
N GLU A 175 -16.17 -13.37 32.64
CA GLU A 175 -17.31 -13.62 31.77
C GLU A 175 -17.09 -13.02 30.38
N ALA A 176 -16.58 -11.78 30.30
CA ALA A 176 -16.18 -11.17 29.03
C ALA A 176 -15.08 -11.98 28.32
N ASP A 177 -14.07 -12.46 29.05
CA ASP A 177 -13.01 -13.30 28.52
C ASP A 177 -13.52 -14.68 28.05
N ALA A 178 -14.48 -15.27 28.78
CA ALA A 178 -15.15 -16.50 28.39
C ALA A 178 -15.98 -16.32 27.10
N ILE A 179 -16.72 -15.21 26.98
CA ILE A 179 -17.47 -14.86 25.77
C ILE A 179 -16.53 -14.61 24.59
N ALA A 180 -15.44 -13.87 24.80
CA ALA A 180 -14.43 -13.64 23.76
C ALA A 180 -13.77 -14.95 23.30
N ARG A 181 -13.47 -15.86 24.25
CA ARG A 181 -12.95 -17.19 23.97
C ARG A 181 -13.95 -18.02 23.16
N LYS A 182 -15.24 -18.00 23.53
CA LYS A 182 -16.33 -18.65 22.80
C LYS A 182 -16.48 -18.10 21.38
N GLY A 183 -16.46 -16.78 21.21
CA GLY A 183 -16.49 -16.13 19.90
C GLY A 183 -15.26 -16.44 19.03
N SER A 184 -14.09 -16.66 19.65
CA SER A 184 -12.88 -17.08 18.94
C SER A 184 -12.96 -18.53 18.40
N THR A 185 -13.78 -19.36 19.06
CA THR A 185 -14.07 -20.75 18.68
C THR A 185 -15.29 -20.88 17.77
N ASP A 186 -16.17 -19.89 17.75
CA ASP A 186 -17.35 -19.86 16.88
C ASP A 186 -16.98 -19.79 15.39
N PHE A 187 -17.94 -20.23 14.57
CA PHE A 187 -17.81 -20.23 13.12
C PHE A 187 -17.72 -18.79 12.60
N PHE A 188 -16.70 -18.48 11.82
CA PHE A 188 -16.58 -17.16 11.18
C PHE A 188 -17.68 -16.98 10.13
N THR A 189 -18.64 -16.11 10.40
CA THR A 189 -19.67 -15.67 9.44
C THR A 189 -19.22 -14.39 8.73
N GLY A 190 -18.65 -14.52 7.54
CA GLY A 190 -18.24 -13.41 6.67
C GLY A 190 -17.49 -13.88 5.43
N PRO A 191 -17.20 -13.01 4.45
CA PRO A 191 -16.35 -13.35 3.32
C PRO A 191 -14.93 -13.64 3.83
N GLU A 192 -14.50 -14.91 3.75
CA GLU A 192 -13.13 -15.28 4.07
C GLU A 192 -12.12 -14.56 3.14
N PRO A 193 -10.94 -14.14 3.64
CA PRO A 193 -10.29 -14.55 4.90
C PRO A 193 -10.32 -13.47 5.99
N ALA A 194 -10.88 -13.85 7.14
CA ALA A 194 -10.95 -13.05 8.39
C ALA A 194 -9.61 -12.69 9.02
N VAL A 195 -8.53 -13.35 8.59
CA VAL A 195 -7.23 -13.22 9.24
C VAL A 195 -6.45 -12.09 8.60
N GLY A 196 -6.61 -10.89 9.15
CA GLY A 196 -5.75 -9.76 8.84
C GLY A 196 -4.30 -10.05 9.20
N LEU A 197 -3.37 -9.58 8.37
CA LEU A 197 -2.00 -9.37 8.85
C LEU A 197 -2.01 -8.10 9.73
N PRO A 198 -1.24 -8.07 10.83
CA PRO A 198 -1.08 -6.83 11.59
C PRO A 198 -0.50 -5.76 10.66
N TYR A 199 -1.08 -4.57 10.66
CA TYR A 199 -0.69 -3.45 9.79
C TYR A 199 0.80 -3.08 9.89
N SER A 200 1.39 -3.26 11.08
CA SER A 200 2.81 -3.04 11.32
C SER A 200 3.69 -3.93 10.45
N TYR A 201 3.25 -5.14 10.10
CA TYR A 201 4.08 -6.07 9.34
C TYR A 201 4.30 -5.58 7.89
N PRO A 202 3.27 -5.28 7.09
CA PRO A 202 3.48 -4.71 5.77
C PRO A 202 4.33 -3.44 5.76
N GLN A 203 4.13 -2.59 6.76
CA GLN A 203 4.86 -1.33 6.89
C GLN A 203 6.34 -1.55 7.21
N SER A 204 6.65 -2.36 8.23
CA SER A 204 8.03 -2.73 8.57
C SER A 204 8.77 -3.39 7.41
N SER A 205 8.08 -4.22 6.61
CA SER A 205 8.70 -4.84 5.44
C SER A 205 9.14 -3.82 4.40
N ILE A 206 8.31 -2.82 4.10
CA ILE A 206 8.67 -1.76 3.14
C ILE A 206 9.73 -0.83 3.69
N ASP A 207 9.64 -0.48 4.98
CA ASP A 207 10.64 0.37 5.62
C ASP A 207 12.03 -0.29 5.60
N ASN A 208 12.09 -1.59 5.89
CA ASN A 208 13.33 -2.36 5.80
C ASN A 208 13.83 -2.44 4.35
N TRP A 209 12.98 -2.80 3.39
CA TRP A 209 13.36 -2.87 1.98
C TRP A 209 13.88 -1.51 1.47
N THR A 210 13.20 -0.41 1.80
CA THR A 210 13.59 0.94 1.36
C THR A 210 14.94 1.35 1.95
N ARG A 211 15.18 0.99 3.22
CA ARG A 211 16.45 1.24 3.89
C ARG A 211 17.59 0.42 3.27
N GLU A 212 17.35 -0.86 3.01
CA GLU A 212 18.32 -1.75 2.36
C GLU A 212 18.67 -1.26 0.96
N LYS A 213 17.65 -0.89 0.16
CA LYS A 213 17.85 -0.33 -1.18
C LYS A 213 18.63 0.99 -1.16
N CYS A 214 18.28 1.90 -0.25
CA CYS A 214 19.00 3.16 -0.09
C CYS A 214 20.46 2.96 0.33
N GLN A 215 20.73 1.96 1.18
CA GLN A 215 22.09 1.59 1.57
C GLN A 215 22.87 0.96 0.41
N GLU A 216 22.23 0.10 -0.39
CA GLU A 216 22.80 -0.50 -1.60
C GLU A 216 23.19 0.60 -2.61
N ASP A 217 22.26 1.52 -2.90
CA ASP A 217 22.49 2.65 -3.80
C ASP A 217 23.61 3.57 -3.29
N TRP A 218 23.65 3.83 -1.97
CA TRP A 218 24.74 4.60 -1.34
C TRP A 218 26.10 3.92 -1.52
N SER A 219 26.15 2.59 -1.36
CA SER A 219 27.39 1.81 -1.47
C SER A 219 27.88 1.68 -2.91
N ARG A 220 26.95 1.66 -3.88
CA ARG A 220 27.25 1.60 -5.32
C ARG A 220 27.52 2.96 -5.96
N GLY A 221 27.14 4.06 -5.31
CA GLY A 221 27.26 5.40 -5.86
C GLY A 221 28.72 5.81 -6.13
N ILE A 222 29.08 5.96 -7.40
CA ILE A 222 30.37 6.51 -7.83
C ILE A 222 30.22 8.02 -8.00
N GLY A 223 31.05 8.82 -7.31
CA GLY A 223 31.19 10.26 -7.61
C GLY A 223 31.06 11.25 -6.43
N LEU A 224 30.75 10.81 -5.22
CA LEU A 224 30.54 11.70 -4.06
C LEU A 224 31.59 11.52 -2.96
N ARG A 225 32.86 11.85 -3.25
CA ARG A 225 33.98 11.65 -2.32
C ARG A 225 33.80 12.35 -0.97
N GLN A 226 33.42 13.63 -0.98
CA GLN A 226 33.24 14.43 0.24
C GLN A 226 32.04 13.95 1.06
N ALA A 227 30.89 13.72 0.41
CA ALA A 227 29.71 13.21 1.09
C ALA A 227 29.93 11.78 1.64
N GLY A 228 30.64 10.91 0.93
CA GLY A 228 30.98 9.56 1.40
C GLY A 228 31.91 9.55 2.62
N LEU A 229 32.75 10.58 2.79
CA LEU A 229 33.59 10.75 3.99
C LEU A 229 32.81 11.33 5.18
N LEU A 230 31.90 12.27 4.92
CA LEU A 230 31.16 12.99 5.95
C LEU A 230 29.88 12.29 6.41
N ILE A 231 29.24 11.52 5.52
CA ILE A 231 28.02 10.76 5.79
C ILE A 231 28.38 9.28 5.75
N LYS A 232 28.34 8.63 6.92
CA LYS A 232 28.64 7.19 7.06
C LYS A 232 27.55 6.28 6.46
N GLY A 233 26.41 6.85 6.07
CA GLY A 233 25.30 6.16 5.41
C GLY A 233 23.95 6.86 5.60
N PRO A 234 22.90 6.42 4.89
CA PRO A 234 21.53 6.91 5.07
C PRO A 234 21.03 6.65 6.49
N GLY A 235 20.77 7.71 7.27
CA GLY A 235 20.36 7.61 8.67
C GLY A 235 19.29 8.63 9.06
N ALA A 236 18.17 8.17 9.61
CA ALA A 236 17.02 9.01 9.94
C ALA A 236 17.33 10.12 10.97
N ALA A 237 18.24 9.88 11.92
CA ALA A 237 18.64 10.89 12.91
C ALA A 237 19.44 12.03 12.27
N ALA A 238 20.39 11.70 11.38
CA ALA A 238 21.15 12.68 10.62
C ALA A 238 20.23 13.48 9.67
N THR A 239 19.32 12.81 8.96
CA THR A 239 18.33 13.48 8.10
C THR A 239 17.45 14.44 8.88
N ARG A 240 16.90 14.04 10.04
CA ARG A 240 16.09 14.94 10.89
C ARG A 240 16.89 16.16 11.35
N SER A 241 18.13 15.94 11.77
CA SER A 241 19.01 17.04 12.21
C SER A 241 19.29 18.00 11.05
N LEU A 242 19.63 17.50 9.86
CA LEU A 242 19.90 18.32 8.67
C LEU A 242 18.68 19.10 8.19
N VAL A 243 17.50 18.48 8.16
CA VAL A 243 16.25 19.13 7.72
C VAL A 243 15.78 20.18 8.73
N SER A 244 16.12 20.04 10.01
CA SER A 244 15.78 21.02 11.04
C SER A 244 16.59 22.33 10.99
N LEU A 245 17.67 22.36 10.21
CA LEU A 245 18.55 23.53 10.12
C LEU A 245 17.93 24.67 9.31
N ASN A 246 18.38 25.89 9.60
CA ASN A 246 18.01 27.05 8.80
C ASN A 246 18.66 27.01 7.39
N ARG A 247 18.11 27.79 6.45
CA ARG A 247 18.58 27.82 5.05
C ARG A 247 20.07 28.16 4.90
N ALA A 248 20.61 29.02 5.76
CA ALA A 248 22.02 29.42 5.71
C ALA A 248 22.95 28.24 6.06
N ASN A 249 22.61 27.50 7.11
CA ASN A 249 23.35 26.32 7.55
C ASN A 249 23.22 25.17 6.55
N ILE A 250 22.03 24.95 5.98
CA ILE A 250 21.82 23.97 4.90
C ILE A 250 22.74 24.30 3.71
N LYS A 251 22.81 25.56 3.28
CA LYS A 251 23.69 25.99 2.17
C LYS A 251 25.16 25.66 2.43
N ILE A 252 25.65 25.93 3.64
CA ILE A 252 27.05 25.62 4.03
C ILE A 252 27.29 24.12 3.98
N ILE A 253 26.40 23.33 4.60
CA ILE A 253 26.53 21.88 4.66
C ILE A 253 26.43 21.25 3.27
N THR A 254 25.50 21.68 2.42
CA THR A 254 25.41 21.22 1.04
C THR A 254 26.72 21.51 0.29
N GLY A 255 27.30 22.70 0.46
CA GLY A 255 28.60 23.03 -0.15
C GLY A 255 29.75 22.17 0.36
N LEU A 256 29.75 21.81 1.65
CA LEU A 256 30.74 20.88 2.23
C LEU A 256 30.55 19.45 1.68
N LEU A 257 29.31 18.96 1.64
CA LEU A 257 28.96 17.61 1.20
C LEU A 257 29.23 17.39 -0.29
N THR A 258 28.90 18.38 -1.14
CA THR A 258 29.17 18.29 -2.57
C THR A 258 30.60 18.67 -2.91
N GLY A 259 31.37 19.23 -1.97
CA GLY A 259 32.69 19.78 -2.23
C GLY A 259 32.70 21.11 -3.00
N HIS A 260 31.53 21.73 -3.17
CA HIS A 260 31.33 23.01 -3.85
C HIS A 260 31.15 24.13 -2.82
N GLY A 261 32.23 24.43 -2.09
CA GLY A 261 32.24 25.43 -1.02
C GLY A 261 33.36 26.46 -1.19
N ARG A 262 33.38 27.48 -0.35
CA ARG A 262 34.46 28.50 -0.32
C ARG A 262 35.73 27.99 0.36
N LEU A 263 36.15 26.77 0.03
CA LEU A 263 37.40 26.18 0.49
C LEU A 263 38.46 26.35 -0.61
N ASN A 264 39.71 26.62 -0.24
CA ASN A 264 40.79 26.88 -1.18
C ASN A 264 40.91 25.82 -2.29
N LYS A 265 40.68 24.55 -1.96
CA LYS A 265 40.65 23.47 -2.96
C LYS A 265 39.64 23.75 -4.09
N HIS A 266 38.39 24.05 -3.74
CA HIS A 266 37.35 24.32 -4.72
C HIS A 266 37.58 25.65 -5.42
N LEU A 267 37.99 26.70 -4.69
CA LEU A 267 38.33 28.01 -5.24
C LEU A 267 39.44 27.91 -6.31
N ASN A 268 40.52 27.18 -6.03
CA ASN A 268 41.59 26.91 -7.00
C ASN A 268 41.09 26.08 -8.20
N THR A 269 40.14 25.15 -7.98
CA THR A 269 39.56 24.35 -9.07
C THR A 269 38.70 25.20 -10.01
N ILE A 270 38.02 26.23 -9.51
CA ILE A 270 37.20 27.17 -10.31
C ILE A 270 37.99 28.39 -10.81
N GLY A 271 39.33 28.37 -10.71
CA GLY A 271 40.19 29.45 -11.22
C GLY A 271 40.32 30.68 -10.31
N PHE A 272 39.74 30.65 -9.10
CA PHE A 272 39.98 31.66 -8.08
C PHE A 272 41.18 31.24 -7.22
N SER A 273 42.36 31.65 -7.65
CA SER A 273 43.56 31.62 -6.81
C SER A 273 43.36 32.57 -5.63
N LEU A 274 43.19 32.03 -4.42
CA LEU A 274 43.44 32.82 -3.22
C LEU A 274 44.97 32.96 -3.12
N LEU A 275 45.54 33.88 -3.90
CA LEU A 275 46.83 34.45 -3.60
C LEU A 275 46.70 34.96 -2.17
N ILE A 276 47.34 34.27 -1.23
CA ILE A 276 47.82 34.91 -0.01
C ILE A 276 48.76 35.99 -0.53
N VAL A 277 48.22 37.19 -0.73
CA VAL A 277 49.05 38.38 -0.85
C VAL A 277 49.84 38.40 0.45
N GLY A 278 51.15 38.24 0.30
CA GLY A 278 52.10 38.31 1.40
C GLY A 278 51.84 39.57 2.22
N ALA A 279 52.16 39.47 3.49
CA ALA A 279 52.31 40.62 4.35
C ALA A 279 53.18 41.66 3.63
N ASP A 280 52.59 42.80 3.27
CA ASP A 280 53.34 44.02 3.03
C ASP A 280 52.67 45.16 3.78
N CYS A 281 53.53 45.87 4.50
CA CYS A 281 53.28 46.97 5.39
C CYS A 281 52.59 48.14 4.66
N ALA A 282 51.34 48.43 4.99
CA ALA A 282 50.79 49.78 5.14
C ALA A 282 49.31 49.69 5.50
N GLY A 283 48.89 50.45 6.51
CA GLY A 283 47.62 50.29 7.18
C GLY A 283 46.39 50.42 6.28
N GLN A 284 45.48 49.44 6.40
CA GLN A 284 44.05 49.69 6.53
C GLN A 284 43.39 48.41 7.04
N VAL A 285 42.72 48.53 8.20
CA VAL A 285 41.94 47.47 8.82
C VAL A 285 40.78 47.12 7.91
N THR A 286 40.93 46.08 7.08
CA THR A 286 39.79 45.37 6.50
C THR A 286 39.59 44.06 7.25
N ARG A 287 38.37 43.94 7.75
CA ARG A 287 37.92 42.95 8.72
C ARG A 287 37.82 41.58 8.06
N THR A 288 38.91 40.82 8.03
CA THR A 288 38.90 39.43 7.54
C THR A 288 38.17 38.55 8.54
N ARG A 289 36.87 38.36 8.31
CA ARG A 289 35.97 37.57 9.15
C ARG A 289 35.92 36.13 8.61
N TYR A 290 36.17 35.19 9.52
CA TYR A 290 35.90 33.74 9.49
C TYR A 290 36.97 32.81 8.89
N MET A 291 38.02 32.57 9.68
CA MET A 291 38.68 31.26 9.77
C MET A 291 37.86 30.42 10.76
N PHE A 292 37.01 29.51 10.29
CA PHE A 292 36.41 28.50 11.17
C PHE A 292 37.38 27.32 11.25
N PHE A 293 38.15 27.25 12.34
CA PHE A 293 38.78 26.00 12.76
C PHE A 293 37.68 25.10 13.33
N VAL A 294 37.36 24.03 12.60
CA VAL A 294 36.59 22.91 13.17
C VAL A 294 37.60 22.04 13.92
N THR A 295 37.75 22.28 15.22
CA THR A 295 38.40 21.33 16.12
C THR A 295 37.44 20.18 16.38
N VAL A 296 37.80 18.99 15.92
CA VAL A 296 37.14 17.74 16.29
C VAL A 296 37.72 17.33 17.65
N PRO A 297 36.92 17.19 18.73
CA PRO A 297 37.42 16.64 19.98
C PRO A 297 37.67 15.13 19.80
N ALA A 298 38.75 14.65 20.41
CA ALA A 298 39.12 13.23 20.49
C ALA A 298 38.11 12.43 21.32
#